data_AF-A0A180GMI7-F1
#
_entry.id   AF-A0A180GMI7-F1
#
_cell.length_a   1.000
_cell.length_b   1.000
_cell.length_c   1.000
_cell.angle_alpha   90.00
_cell.angle_beta   90.00
_cell.angle_gamma   90.00
#
_symmetry.space_group_name_H-M   'P 1'
#
loop_
_entity.id
_entity.type
_entity.pdbx_description
1 polymer ?
#
loop_
_entity_poly.entity_id
_entity_poly.type
_entity_poly.pdbx_seq_one_letter_code
_entity_poly.pdbx_strand_id
1 'polypeptide(L)'
;MDMQWLKQTWLLEKTYIFTVINLERIAEPRALLPEQIEEIRKLLKSNLKPAQILLKLRTSDNGTLATNQTISDALQRIRRDDLDGRTPVKALLCILKETNWVCNVKVNDQGSILNLFFAHLGSIHLAQINHHVALIDATYKTIQYQIPLLHIISQSATNRLFSIGFCYMVNKDDRNYLWAMNTMKRHIWHPD
;
A
#
# COMPACT_ATOMS: atom_id res chain seq x y z
N MET A 1 64.06 -30.71 -11.16
CA MET A 1 63.16 -30.41 -10.01
C MET A 1 61.90 -29.84 -10.61
N ASP A 2 60.81 -30.60 -10.57
CA ASP A 2 59.67 -30.42 -11.46
C ASP A 2 58.70 -29.35 -10.91
N MET A 3 58.53 -28.25 -11.65
CA MET A 3 57.66 -27.12 -11.31
C MET A 3 56.17 -27.40 -11.58
N GLN A 4 55.84 -28.56 -12.13
CA GLN A 4 54.47 -28.93 -12.48
C GLN A 4 53.59 -29.11 -11.22
N TRP A 5 54.18 -29.59 -10.12
CA TRP A 5 53.48 -29.76 -8.83
C TRP A 5 53.08 -28.42 -8.20
N LEU A 6 53.97 -27.41 -8.24
CA LEU A 6 53.70 -26.08 -7.71
C LEU A 6 52.59 -25.34 -8.48
N LYS A 7 52.45 -25.59 -9.78
CA LYS A 7 51.35 -25.01 -10.58
C LYS A 7 50.00 -25.63 -10.23
N GLN A 8 49.98 -26.95 -9.97
CA GLN A 8 48.76 -27.66 -9.57
C GLN A 8 48.30 -27.26 -8.17
N THR A 9 49.21 -27.13 -7.20
CA THR A 9 48.85 -26.69 -5.84
C THR A 9 48.30 -25.26 -5.86
N TRP A 10 48.89 -24.36 -6.64
CA TRP A 10 48.43 -22.97 -6.75
C TRP A 10 47.07 -22.83 -7.46
N LEU A 11 46.78 -23.69 -8.44
CA LEU A 11 45.46 -23.77 -9.08
C LEU A 11 44.40 -24.30 -8.12
N LEU A 12 44.72 -25.34 -7.34
CA LEU A 12 43.81 -25.90 -6.34
C LEU A 12 43.51 -24.91 -5.21
N GLU A 13 44.50 -24.16 -4.73
CA GLU A 13 44.29 -23.09 -3.75
C GLU A 13 43.43 -21.96 -4.31
N LYS A 14 43.64 -21.54 -5.55
CA LYS A 14 42.78 -20.53 -6.20
C LYS A 14 41.34 -21.02 -6.37
N THR A 15 41.15 -22.26 -6.79
CA THR A 15 39.81 -22.86 -6.89
C THR A 15 39.17 -22.99 -5.52
N TYR A 16 39.92 -23.41 -4.49
CA TYR A 16 39.42 -23.53 -3.12
C TYR A 16 39.01 -22.16 -2.56
N ILE A 17 39.86 -21.13 -2.67
CA ILE A 17 39.56 -19.76 -2.24
C ILE A 17 38.35 -19.20 -2.99
N PHE A 18 38.27 -19.39 -4.32
CA PHE A 18 37.12 -18.94 -5.11
C PHE A 18 35.83 -19.68 -4.74
N THR A 19 35.91 -20.96 -4.39
CA THR A 19 34.77 -21.77 -3.97
C THR A 19 34.34 -21.41 -2.55
N VAL A 20 35.28 -21.19 -1.62
CA VAL A 20 35.01 -20.76 -0.24
C VAL A 20 34.39 -19.35 -0.22
N ILE A 21 34.94 -18.40 -0.98
CA ILE A 21 34.37 -17.04 -1.12
C ILE A 21 32.96 -17.11 -1.73
N ASN A 22 32.72 -17.97 -2.73
CA ASN A 22 31.38 -18.15 -3.27
C ASN A 22 30.43 -18.88 -2.32
N LEU A 23 30.91 -19.86 -1.55
CA LEU A 23 30.10 -20.61 -0.58
C LEU A 23 29.70 -19.74 0.62
N GLU A 24 30.60 -18.88 1.11
CA GLU A 24 30.27 -17.87 2.12
C GLU A 24 29.23 -16.87 1.58
N ARG A 25 29.31 -16.52 0.28
CA ARG A 25 28.30 -15.67 -0.38
C ARG A 25 26.95 -16.36 -0.65
N ILE A 26 26.92 -17.70 -0.74
CA ILE A 26 25.69 -18.49 -0.90
C ILE A 26 24.96 -18.68 0.45
N ALA A 27 25.67 -18.50 1.57
CA ALA A 27 25.17 -18.70 2.92
C ALA A 27 24.66 -17.42 3.62
N GLU A 28 24.75 -16.25 2.99
CA GLU A 28 24.06 -15.07 3.51
C GLU A 28 22.54 -15.26 3.35
N PRO A 29 21.78 -15.07 4.44
CA PRO A 29 20.35 -15.32 4.41
C PRO A 29 19.72 -14.46 3.32
N ARG A 30 18.68 -14.97 2.67
CA ARG A 30 17.79 -14.24 1.72
C ARG A 30 17.15 -12.97 2.32
N ALA A 31 17.59 -12.53 3.49
CA ALA A 31 17.20 -11.33 4.20
C ALA A 31 17.94 -10.13 3.61
N LEU A 32 17.19 -9.08 3.29
CA LEU A 32 17.73 -7.81 2.83
C LEU A 32 18.54 -7.16 3.94
N LEU A 33 19.66 -6.54 3.56
CA LEU A 33 20.46 -5.72 4.47
C LEU A 33 19.68 -4.47 4.91
N PRO A 34 19.97 -3.90 6.09
CA PRO A 34 19.33 -2.67 6.54
C PRO A 34 19.47 -1.50 5.55
N GLU A 35 20.62 -1.35 4.87
CA GLU A 35 20.79 -0.31 3.84
C GLU A 35 19.85 -0.52 2.66
N GLN A 36 19.66 -1.76 2.23
CA GLN A 36 18.76 -2.12 1.12
C GLN A 36 17.29 -1.85 1.49
N ILE A 37 16.90 -2.09 2.75
CA ILE A 37 15.55 -1.77 3.24
C ILE A 37 15.31 -0.25 3.20
N GLU A 38 16.30 0.55 3.57
CA GLU A 38 16.19 2.01 3.52
C GLU A 38 16.15 2.54 2.08
N GLU A 39 16.93 1.94 1.18
CA GLU A 39 16.84 2.23 -0.26
C GLU A 39 15.44 1.88 -0.80
N ILE A 40 14.90 0.71 -0.47
CA ILE A 40 13.53 0.31 -0.83
C ILE A 40 12.51 1.32 -0.30
N ARG A 41 12.64 1.77 0.96
CA ARG A 41 11.75 2.77 1.56
C ARG A 41 11.80 4.09 0.78
N LYS A 42 12.99 4.56 0.39
CA LYS A 42 13.16 5.78 -0.41
C LYS A 42 12.55 5.64 -1.81
N LEU A 43 12.76 4.50 -2.47
CA LEU A 43 12.21 4.21 -3.79
C LEU A 43 10.68 4.04 -3.76
N LEU A 44 10.14 3.44 -2.70
CA LEU A 44 8.70 3.32 -2.46
C LEU A 44 8.04 4.69 -2.31
N LYS A 45 8.65 5.61 -1.54
CA LYS A 45 8.19 7.01 -1.40
C LYS A 45 8.18 7.77 -2.73
N SER A 46 8.99 7.34 -3.69
CA SER A 46 9.04 7.88 -5.06
C SER A 46 8.02 7.23 -6.03
N ASN A 47 7.06 6.45 -5.52
CA ASN A 47 6.02 5.75 -6.29
C ASN A 47 6.56 4.80 -7.37
N LEU A 48 7.77 4.27 -7.19
CA LEU A 48 8.32 3.28 -8.12
C LEU A 48 7.61 1.94 -7.97
N LYS A 49 7.37 1.26 -9.10
CA LYS A 49 6.76 -0.06 -9.09
C LYS A 49 7.73 -1.10 -8.51
N PRO A 50 7.24 -2.16 -7.85
CA PRO A 50 8.09 -3.21 -7.26
C PRO A 50 9.13 -3.78 -8.23
N ALA A 51 8.76 -3.99 -9.50
CA ALA A 51 9.68 -4.45 -10.53
C ALA A 51 10.82 -3.46 -10.82
N GLN A 52 10.55 -2.15 -10.77
CA GLN A 52 11.57 -1.11 -10.94
C GLN A 52 12.47 -1.01 -9.70
N ILE A 53 11.91 -1.22 -8.51
CA ILE A 53 12.67 -1.30 -7.25
C ILE A 53 13.66 -2.47 -7.32
N LEU A 54 13.20 -3.65 -7.74
CA LEU A 54 14.06 -4.83 -7.90
C LEU A 54 15.20 -4.58 -8.90
N LEU A 55 14.90 -3.97 -10.05
CA LEU A 55 15.91 -3.66 -11.06
C LEU A 55 16.97 -2.69 -10.53
N LYS A 56 16.56 -1.65 -9.79
CA LYS A 56 17.49 -0.71 -9.17
C LYS A 56 18.39 -1.40 -8.15
N LEU A 57 17.82 -2.22 -7.26
CA LEU A 57 18.60 -2.95 -6.27
C LEU A 57 19.64 -3.87 -6.90
N ARG A 58 19.28 -4.59 -7.97
CA ARG A 58 20.22 -5.44 -8.71
C ARG A 58 21.32 -4.67 -9.44
N THR A 59 21.03 -3.44 -9.83
CA THR A 59 21.99 -2.55 -10.51
C THR A 59 22.96 -1.92 -9.50
N SER A 60 22.46 -1.56 -8.32
CA SER A 60 23.26 -1.04 -7.20
C SER A 60 24.13 -2.12 -6.55
N ASP A 61 23.62 -3.36 -6.50
CA ASP A 61 24.36 -4.53 -6.00
C ASP A 61 24.15 -5.77 -6.88
N ASN A 62 25.12 -6.03 -7.76
CA ASN A 62 25.15 -7.18 -8.67
C ASN A 62 25.24 -8.54 -7.94
N GLY A 63 25.48 -8.55 -6.62
CA GLY A 63 25.52 -9.77 -5.81
C GLY A 63 24.19 -10.16 -5.16
N THR A 64 23.20 -9.27 -5.19
CA THR A 64 21.94 -9.46 -4.48
C THR A 64 21.08 -10.58 -5.09
N LEU A 65 20.73 -11.58 -4.26
CA LEU A 65 19.81 -12.68 -4.60
C LEU A 65 18.32 -12.30 -4.45
N ALA A 66 18.00 -11.00 -4.34
CA ALA A 66 16.63 -10.53 -4.16
C ALA A 66 15.73 -10.97 -5.32
N THR A 67 14.54 -11.42 -4.95
CA THR A 67 13.48 -11.83 -5.86
C THR A 67 12.31 -10.85 -5.77
N ASN A 68 11.34 -10.94 -6.69
CA ASN A 68 10.09 -10.19 -6.57
C ASN A 68 9.37 -10.48 -5.24
N GLN A 69 9.48 -11.72 -4.74
CA GLN A 69 8.91 -12.09 -3.44
C GLN A 69 9.61 -11.36 -2.30
N THR A 70 10.94 -11.33 -2.29
CA THR A 70 11.74 -10.60 -1.30
C THR A 70 11.34 -9.12 -1.24
N ILE A 71 11.15 -8.49 -2.40
CA ILE A 71 10.68 -7.10 -2.48
C ILE A 71 9.25 -6.96 -1.97
N SER A 72 8.34 -7.87 -2.36
CA SER A 72 6.96 -7.85 -1.87
C SER A 72 6.88 -7.95 -0.35
N ASP A 73 7.61 -8.88 0.25
CA ASP A 73 7.63 -9.10 1.70
C ASP A 73 8.23 -7.89 2.44
N ALA A 74 9.30 -7.32 1.90
CA ALA A 74 9.92 -6.09 2.43
C ALA A 74 8.96 -4.90 2.36
N LEU A 75 8.29 -4.71 1.22
CA LEU A 75 7.28 -3.66 1.06
C LEU A 75 6.10 -3.86 2.02
N GLN A 76 5.66 -5.10 2.23
CA GLN A 76 4.60 -5.39 3.18
C GLN A 76 5.02 -5.08 4.62
N ARG A 77 6.26 -5.40 4.99
CA ARG A 77 6.82 -5.08 6.30
C ARG A 77 6.91 -3.57 6.51
N ILE A 78 7.51 -2.84 5.57
CA ILE A 78 7.60 -1.36 5.62
C ILE A 78 6.21 -0.73 5.79
N ARG A 79 5.22 -1.19 5.03
CA ARG A 79 3.83 -0.68 5.15
C ARG A 79 3.18 -1.00 6.49
N ARG A 80 3.49 -2.15 7.10
CA ARG A 80 2.99 -2.48 8.44
C ARG A 80 3.63 -1.59 9.49
N ASP A 81 4.94 -1.39 9.38
CA ASP A 81 5.70 -0.53 10.30
C ASP A 81 5.21 0.92 10.19
N ASP A 82 4.99 1.44 8.98
CA ASP A 82 4.44 2.79 8.73
C ASP A 82 3.03 2.99 9.31
N LEU A 83 2.29 1.91 9.57
CA LEU A 83 0.93 1.93 10.11
C LEU A 83 0.86 1.49 11.59
N ASP A 84 2.01 1.38 12.28
CA ASP A 84 2.11 0.84 13.64
C ASP A 84 1.42 -0.53 13.80
N GLY A 85 1.54 -1.39 12.79
CA GLY A 85 0.90 -2.71 12.73
C GLY A 85 -0.62 -2.67 12.50
N ARG A 86 -1.23 -1.51 12.31
CA ARG A 86 -2.66 -1.36 12.02
C ARG A 86 -2.97 -1.67 10.56
N THR A 87 -4.20 -2.07 10.28
CA THR A 87 -4.67 -2.14 8.89
C THR A 87 -4.81 -0.72 8.33
N PRO A 88 -4.63 -0.51 7.01
CA PRO A 88 -4.75 0.83 6.40
C PRO A 88 -6.06 1.53 6.74
N VAL A 89 -7.17 0.80 6.78
CA VAL A 89 -8.51 1.33 7.12
C VAL A 89 -8.62 1.72 8.59
N LYS A 90 -7.99 0.97 9.51
CA LYS A 90 -7.94 1.33 10.93
C LYS A 90 -7.11 2.59 11.16
N ALA A 91 -5.95 2.70 10.51
CA ALA A 91 -5.13 3.90 10.57
C ALA A 91 -5.87 5.12 10.01
N LEU A 92 -6.54 4.97 8.85
CA LEU A 92 -7.39 6.00 8.27
C LEU A 92 -8.49 6.44 9.24
N LEU A 93 -9.21 5.50 9.85
CA LEU A 93 -10.25 5.83 10.83
C LEU A 93 -9.71 6.62 12.04
N CYS A 94 -8.50 6.32 12.52
CA CYS A 94 -7.89 7.09 13.61
C CYS A 94 -7.66 8.55 13.19
N ILE A 95 -7.08 8.77 12.01
CA ILE A 95 -6.86 10.13 11.46
C ILE A 95 -8.19 10.86 11.30
N LEU A 96 -9.22 10.18 10.79
CA LEU A 96 -10.55 10.78 10.60
C LEU A 96 -11.23 11.17 11.91
N LYS A 97 -11.00 10.41 13.00
CA LYS A 97 -11.54 10.74 14.33
C LYS A 97 -10.84 11.93 14.99
N GLU A 98 -9.57 12.14 14.67
CA GLU A 98 -8.77 13.27 15.17
C GLU A 98 -8.99 14.56 14.37
N THR A 99 -9.76 14.50 13.29
CA THR A 99 -10.01 15.61 12.37
C THR A 99 -11.50 15.90 12.23
N ASN A 100 -11.86 17.05 11.65
CA ASN A 100 -13.26 17.48 11.49
C ASN A 100 -14.00 16.76 10.32
N TRP A 101 -13.89 15.43 10.26
CA TRP A 101 -14.57 14.61 9.27
C TRP A 101 -15.79 13.92 9.86
N VAL A 102 -16.88 13.93 9.11
CA VAL A 102 -18.03 13.07 9.43
C VAL A 102 -17.64 11.65 9.07
N CYS A 103 -17.75 10.72 10.02
CA CYS A 103 -17.46 9.32 9.79
C CYS A 103 -18.58 8.42 10.31
N ASN A 104 -18.83 7.31 9.60
CA ASN A 104 -19.72 6.25 10.04
C ASN A 104 -19.03 4.91 9.81
N VAL A 105 -19.08 4.01 10.79
CA VAL A 105 -18.32 2.75 10.76
C VAL A 105 -19.25 1.58 10.98
N LYS A 106 -19.15 0.56 10.12
CA LYS A 106 -19.77 -0.74 10.32
C LYS A 106 -18.69 -1.74 10.68
N VAL A 107 -18.83 -2.40 11.82
CA VAL A 107 -17.94 -3.47 12.28
C VAL A 107 -18.67 -4.81 12.28
N ASN A 108 -17.92 -5.91 12.21
CA ASN A 108 -18.44 -7.24 12.47
C ASN A 108 -18.40 -7.56 13.98
N ASP A 109 -18.89 -8.74 14.35
CA ASP A 109 -18.93 -9.22 15.75
C ASP A 109 -17.54 -9.32 16.39
N GLN A 110 -16.49 -9.43 15.58
CA GLN A 110 -15.08 -9.47 16.01
C GLN A 110 -14.42 -8.07 16.08
N GLY A 111 -15.18 -6.99 15.87
CA GLY A 111 -14.67 -5.62 15.87
C GLY A 111 -13.81 -5.24 14.66
N SER A 112 -13.82 -6.06 13.60
CA SER A 112 -13.16 -5.73 12.33
C SER A 112 -14.04 -4.81 11.51
N ILE A 113 -13.44 -3.77 10.92
CA ILE A 113 -14.14 -2.79 10.09
C ILE A 113 -14.59 -3.46 8.79
N LEU A 114 -15.90 -3.53 8.59
CA LEU A 114 -16.51 -4.00 7.35
C LEU A 114 -16.65 -2.85 6.35
N ASN A 115 -17.25 -1.73 6.80
CA ASN A 115 -17.43 -0.54 5.98
C ASN A 115 -17.05 0.71 6.76
N LEU A 116 -16.55 1.71 6.04
CA LEU A 116 -16.19 3.01 6.58
C LEU A 116 -16.62 4.09 5.59
N PHE A 117 -17.59 4.91 5.99
CA PHE A 117 -17.95 6.12 5.27
C PHE A 117 -17.25 7.32 5.92
N PHE A 118 -16.77 8.25 5.09
CA PHE A 118 -16.24 9.51 5.57
C PHE A 118 -16.39 10.63 4.55
N ALA A 119 -16.68 11.83 5.06
CA ALA A 119 -16.87 13.03 4.26
C ALA A 119 -16.45 14.28 5.04
N HIS A 120 -15.88 15.25 4.34
CA HIS A 120 -15.52 16.53 4.94
C HIS A 120 -16.77 17.39 5.12
N LEU A 121 -16.92 18.07 6.25
CA LEU A 121 -18.10 18.90 6.54
C LEU A 121 -18.36 19.94 5.45
N GLY A 122 -17.32 20.60 4.95
CA GLY A 122 -17.44 21.55 3.84
C GLY A 122 -17.93 20.90 2.54
N SER A 123 -17.54 19.66 2.26
CA SER A 123 -18.00 18.93 1.07
C SER A 123 -19.47 18.53 1.20
N ILE A 124 -19.92 18.13 2.40
CA ILE A 124 -21.33 17.85 2.68
C ILE A 124 -22.16 19.13 2.48
N HIS A 125 -21.72 20.24 3.06
CA HIS A 125 -22.40 21.53 2.92
C HIS A 125 -22.51 21.97 1.45
N LEU A 126 -21.44 21.83 0.67
CA LEU A 126 -21.47 22.11 -0.76
C LEU A 126 -22.43 21.19 -1.52
N ALA A 127 -22.49 19.90 -1.18
CA ALA A 127 -23.42 18.95 -1.79
C ALA A 127 -24.89 19.27 -1.45
N GLN A 128 -25.13 19.77 -0.24
CA GLN A 128 -26.44 20.26 0.17
C GLN A 128 -26.82 21.52 -0.60
N ILE A 129 -25.93 22.49 -0.82
CA ILE A 129 -26.30 23.66 -1.62
C ILE A 129 -26.56 23.28 -3.10
N ASN A 130 -25.89 22.25 -3.61
CA ASN A 130 -25.95 21.83 -5.01
C ASN A 130 -26.69 20.49 -5.20
N HIS A 131 -27.95 20.40 -4.74
CA HIS A 131 -28.76 19.18 -4.65
C HIS A 131 -29.02 18.39 -5.95
N HIS A 132 -28.55 18.84 -7.12
CA HIS A 132 -29.07 18.37 -8.40
C HIS A 132 -28.65 16.93 -8.76
N VAL A 133 -27.39 16.55 -8.55
CA VAL A 133 -26.88 15.23 -8.94
C VAL A 133 -25.71 14.79 -8.03
N ALA A 134 -25.68 13.52 -7.64
CA ALA A 134 -24.46 12.85 -7.21
C ALA A 134 -24.19 11.60 -8.06
N LEU A 135 -22.92 11.44 -8.42
CA LEU A 135 -22.41 10.26 -9.09
C LEU A 135 -21.59 9.45 -8.08
N ILE A 136 -21.81 8.14 -8.07
CA ILE A 136 -21.03 7.20 -7.26
C ILE A 136 -20.17 6.41 -8.23
N ASP A 137 -18.86 6.62 -8.14
CA ASP A 137 -17.90 5.85 -8.91
C ASP A 137 -17.20 4.82 -8.00
N ALA A 138 -17.21 3.56 -8.43
CA ALA A 138 -16.46 2.51 -7.74
C ALA A 138 -15.02 2.54 -8.23
N THR A 139 -14.20 3.40 -7.61
CA THR A 139 -12.78 3.52 -7.98
C THR A 139 -12.03 2.24 -7.60
N TYR A 140 -11.87 1.33 -8.56
CA TYR A 140 -11.00 0.16 -8.44
C TYR A 140 -9.57 0.53 -8.88
N LYS A 141 -9.04 1.65 -8.37
CA LYS A 141 -7.65 2.02 -8.64
C LYS A 141 -6.74 1.32 -7.64
N THR A 142 -5.65 0.74 -8.13
CA THR A 142 -4.60 0.06 -7.36
C THR A 142 -3.80 1.07 -6.51
N ILE A 143 -4.44 1.69 -5.51
CA ILE A 143 -3.77 2.52 -4.51
C ILE A 143 -2.74 1.63 -3.79
N GLN A 144 -1.63 2.20 -3.32
CA GLN A 144 -0.55 1.52 -2.59
C GLN A 144 -1.07 0.53 -1.52
N TYR A 145 -2.22 0.83 -0.92
CA TYR A 145 -2.87 0.06 0.14
C TYR A 145 -4.04 -0.83 -0.32
N GLN A 146 -4.34 -0.87 -1.63
CA GLN A 146 -5.40 -1.68 -2.27
C GLN A 146 -6.74 -1.61 -1.53
N ILE A 147 -7.16 -0.40 -1.17
CA ILE A 147 -8.41 -0.16 -0.45
C ILE A 147 -9.54 0.00 -1.47
N PRO A 148 -10.49 -0.96 -1.61
CA PRO A 148 -11.68 -0.77 -2.44
C PRO A 148 -12.53 0.38 -1.90
N LEU A 149 -12.61 1.47 -2.66
CA LEU A 149 -13.25 2.71 -2.24
C LEU A 149 -14.31 3.13 -3.25
N LEU A 150 -15.53 3.34 -2.77
CA LEU A 150 -16.54 4.11 -3.49
C LEU A 150 -16.22 5.59 -3.33
N HIS A 151 -16.17 6.29 -4.45
CA HIS A 151 -15.98 7.72 -4.53
C HIS A 151 -17.31 8.38 -4.85
N ILE A 152 -17.75 9.30 -3.99
CA ILE A 152 -19.00 10.01 -4.13
C ILE A 152 -18.65 11.42 -4.60
N ILE A 153 -19.08 11.76 -5.81
CA ILE A 153 -18.83 13.06 -6.43
C ILE A 153 -20.13 13.77 -6.74
N SER A 154 -20.08 15.10 -6.72
CA SER A 154 -21.17 15.95 -7.19
C SER A 154 -20.59 17.07 -8.03
N GLN A 155 -21.48 17.84 -8.63
CA GLN A 155 -21.17 18.98 -9.46
C GLN A 155 -21.63 20.26 -8.75
N SER A 156 -20.75 21.25 -8.68
CA SER A 156 -21.10 22.58 -8.18
C SER A 156 -21.92 23.38 -9.20
N ALA A 157 -22.56 24.46 -8.76
CA ALA A 157 -23.20 25.45 -9.63
C ALA A 157 -22.27 26.03 -10.72
N THR A 158 -20.95 25.92 -10.55
CA THR A 158 -19.94 26.33 -11.54
C THR A 158 -19.56 25.21 -12.52
N ASN A 159 -20.37 24.14 -12.59
CA ASN A 159 -20.15 22.96 -13.44
C ASN A 159 -18.85 22.20 -13.13
N ARG A 160 -18.26 22.39 -11.93
CA ARG A 160 -17.03 21.72 -11.51
C ARG A 160 -17.36 20.51 -10.64
N LEU A 161 -16.70 19.38 -10.92
CA LEU A 161 -16.81 18.19 -10.09
C LEU A 161 -16.05 18.37 -8.78
N PHE A 162 -16.64 17.93 -7.67
CA PHE A 162 -15.98 17.87 -6.37
C PHE A 162 -16.33 16.58 -5.64
N SER A 163 -15.45 16.19 -4.72
CA SER A 163 -15.64 15.00 -3.89
C SER A 163 -16.54 15.33 -2.70
N ILE A 164 -17.66 14.63 -2.58
CA ILE A 164 -18.54 14.73 -1.40
C ILE A 164 -17.95 13.90 -0.27
N GLY A 165 -17.61 12.66 -0.56
CA GLY A 165 -17.14 11.70 0.42
C GLY A 165 -16.72 10.38 -0.20
N PHE A 166 -16.37 9.44 0.66
CA PHE A 166 -15.84 8.15 0.29
C PHE A 166 -16.43 7.06 1.16
N CYS A 167 -16.52 5.84 0.61
CA CYS A 167 -16.93 4.67 1.36
C CYS A 167 -16.00 3.50 1.07
N TYR A 168 -15.27 3.05 2.09
CA TYR A 168 -14.61 1.75 2.07
C TYR A 168 -15.63 0.65 2.34
N MET A 169 -15.55 -0.45 1.60
CA MET A 169 -16.34 -1.65 1.83
C MET A 169 -15.48 -2.88 1.62
N VAL A 170 -15.50 -3.80 2.58
CA VAL A 170 -14.71 -5.03 2.50
C VAL A 170 -15.17 -5.92 1.32
N ASN A 171 -16.49 -5.97 1.08
CA ASN A 171 -17.11 -6.76 0.02
C ASN A 171 -18.12 -5.91 -0.75
N LYS A 172 -18.21 -6.14 -2.07
CA LYS A 172 -19.19 -5.52 -2.98
C LYS A 172 -20.54 -6.25 -2.98
N ASP A 173 -21.10 -6.51 -1.80
CA ASP A 173 -22.43 -7.11 -1.69
C ASP A 173 -23.52 -6.04 -1.55
N ASP A 174 -24.75 -6.41 -1.89
CA ASP A 174 -25.90 -5.49 -1.87
C ASP A 174 -26.12 -4.88 -0.48
N ARG A 175 -25.78 -5.61 0.59
CA ARG A 175 -25.93 -5.15 1.97
C ARG A 175 -24.96 -4.03 2.31
N ASN A 176 -23.73 -4.09 1.80
CA ASN A 176 -22.73 -3.04 1.99
C ASN A 176 -23.02 -1.82 1.13
N TYR A 177 -23.48 -2.02 -0.11
CA TYR A 177 -23.98 -0.92 -0.93
C TYR A 177 -25.19 -0.24 -0.28
N LEU A 178 -26.18 -1.00 0.19
CA LEU A 178 -27.35 -0.45 0.87
C LEU A 178 -26.96 0.34 2.13
N TRP A 179 -26.01 -0.18 2.92
CA TRP A 179 -25.47 0.53 4.07
C TRP A 179 -24.81 1.86 3.66
N ALA A 180 -24.01 1.86 2.58
CA ALA A 180 -23.37 3.06 2.06
C ALA A 180 -24.42 4.08 1.59
N MET A 181 -25.44 3.63 0.83
CA MET A 181 -26.54 4.48 0.35
C MET A 181 -27.33 5.09 1.50
N ASN A 182 -27.67 4.31 2.52
CA ASN A 182 -28.38 4.81 3.70
C ASN A 182 -27.53 5.80 4.50
N THR A 183 -26.22 5.57 4.59
CA THR A 183 -25.29 6.48 5.26
C THR A 183 -25.17 7.80 4.48
N MET A 184 -25.08 7.74 3.15
CA MET A 184 -25.07 8.92 2.29
C MET A 184 -26.36 9.72 2.41
N LYS A 185 -27.52 9.06 2.34
CA LYS A 185 -28.82 9.71 2.54
C LYS A 185 -28.87 10.39 3.90
N ARG A 186 -28.45 9.70 4.96
CA ARG A 186 -28.42 10.27 6.31
C ARG A 186 -27.50 11.48 6.44
N HIS A 187 -26.33 11.52 5.83
CA HIS A 187 -25.36 12.59 6.10
C HIS A 187 -25.36 13.70 5.06
N ILE A 188 -25.72 13.40 3.82
CA ILE A 188 -25.61 14.33 2.69
C ILE A 188 -26.98 14.84 2.28
N TRP A 189 -27.96 13.95 2.05
CA TRP A 189 -29.30 14.28 1.58
C TRP A 189 -30.35 14.04 2.66
N HIS A 190 -30.42 14.96 3.64
CA HIS A 190 -31.60 15.04 4.49
C HIS A 190 -32.75 15.61 3.66
N PRO A 191 -33.84 14.85 3.41
CA PRO A 191 -35.10 15.49 3.10
C PRO A 191 -35.62 16.05 4.43
N ASP A 192 -35.62 17.37 4.58
CA ASP A 192 -36.57 18.00 5.50
C ASP A 192 -38.01 17.71 5.02
#